data_AF-A0A285NSX4-F1
#
_entry.id   AF-A0A285NSX4-F1
#
_cell.length_a   1.000
_cell.length_b   1.000
_cell.length_c   1.000
_cell.angle_alpha   90.00
_cell.angle_beta   90.00
_cell.angle_gamma   90.00
#
_symmetry.space_group_name_H-M   'P 1'
#
loop_
_entity.id
_entity.type
_entity.pdbx_description
1 polymer ?
#
loop_
_entity_poly.entity_id
_entity_poly.type
_entity_poly.pdbx_seq_one_letter_code
_entity_poly.pdbx_strand_id
1 'polypeptide(L)'
;MRFYGIPSEEKVLEMIQNIKDGEWFFEDTNAMLKEKLSAEEVKERLKDILLQIKNWKSQMKFLPNNTVFVFVHEPSDPKVFKIYDTSSLGCSSSLSPPRWKIYRKEYEHQIT
;
A
#
# COMPACT_ATOMS: atom_id res chain seq x y z
N MET A 1 14.87 3.84 4.00
CA MET A 1 13.60 4.22 4.66
C MET A 1 13.11 3.09 5.54
N ARG A 2 12.46 3.40 6.68
CA ARG A 2 11.82 2.39 7.53
C ARG A 2 10.33 2.31 7.21
N PHE A 3 9.84 1.10 7.00
CA PHE A 3 8.43 0.81 6.77
C PHE A 3 7.82 0.12 7.99
N TYR A 4 6.57 0.43 8.26
CA TYR A 4 5.79 -0.19 9.33
C TYR A 4 4.62 -0.94 8.71
N GLY A 5 4.54 -2.24 9.02
CA GLY A 5 3.43 -3.08 8.61
C GLY A 5 2.18 -2.72 9.42
N ILE A 6 1.10 -2.37 8.73
CA ILE A 6 -0.16 -1.99 9.36
C ILE A 6 -1.15 -3.16 9.25
N PRO A 7 -1.45 -3.86 10.37
CA PRO A 7 -2.25 -5.09 10.34
C PRO A 7 -3.77 -4.84 10.23
N SER A 8 -4.23 -3.61 10.42
CA SER A 8 -5.65 -3.22 10.40
C SER A 8 -5.90 -2.21 9.30
N GLU A 9 -6.86 -2.50 8.44
CA GLU A 9 -7.30 -1.60 7.37
C GLU A 9 -7.91 -0.31 7.94
N GLU A 10 -8.58 -0.36 9.09
CA GLU A 10 -9.13 0.81 9.78
C GLU A 10 -8.04 1.79 10.16
N LYS A 11 -6.91 1.30 10.69
CA LYS A 11 -5.75 2.14 10.98
C LYS A 11 -5.16 2.78 9.72
N VAL A 12 -5.17 2.06 8.59
CA VAL A 12 -4.74 2.66 7.31
C VAL A 12 -5.72 3.76 6.88
N LEU A 13 -7.04 3.53 7.03
CA LEU A 13 -8.06 4.54 6.71
C LEU A 13 -7.91 5.84 7.53
N GLU A 14 -7.51 5.73 8.80
CA GLU A 14 -7.16 6.88 9.62
C GLU A 14 -5.91 7.61 9.08
N MET A 15 -4.86 6.85 8.71
CA MET A 15 -3.62 7.42 8.19
C MET A 15 -3.83 8.18 6.88
N ILE A 16 -4.65 7.65 5.96
CA ILE A 16 -4.86 8.32 4.66
C ILE A 16 -5.56 9.68 4.79
N GLN A 17 -6.25 9.96 5.91
CA GLN A 17 -6.80 11.30 6.16
C GLN A 17 -5.70 12.36 6.32
N ASN A 18 -4.52 11.95 6.78
CA ASN A 18 -3.37 12.84 6.97
C ASN A 18 -2.53 13.03 5.69
N ILE A 19 -2.96 12.47 4.56
CA ILE A 19 -2.28 12.67 3.28
C ILE A 19 -2.40 14.13 2.87
N LYS A 20 -1.23 14.75 2.71
CA LYS A 20 -1.06 16.14 2.31
C LYS A 20 -0.97 16.28 0.79
N ASP A 21 -1.30 17.48 0.34
CA ASP A 21 -1.14 17.90 -1.04
C ASP A 21 0.30 17.73 -1.55
N GLY A 22 0.42 17.57 -2.87
CA GLY A 22 1.70 17.42 -3.56
C GLY A 22 1.59 16.54 -4.80
N GLU A 23 2.73 16.30 -5.43
CA GLU A 23 2.83 15.37 -6.55
C GLU A 23 3.00 13.94 -6.02
N TRP A 24 1.97 13.13 -6.21
CA TRP A 24 1.98 11.72 -5.88
C TRP A 24 2.05 10.86 -7.13
N PHE A 25 2.56 9.65 -6.98
CA PHE A 25 2.56 8.62 -8.01
C PHE A 25 1.95 7.33 -7.47
N PHE A 26 1.24 6.65 -8.35
CA PHE A 26 0.81 5.26 -8.17
C PHE A 26 1.55 4.40 -9.20
N GLU A 27 2.10 3.29 -8.74
CA GLU A 27 2.67 2.25 -9.59
C GLU A 27 1.99 0.91 -9.33
N ASP A 28 1.60 0.22 -10.40
CA ASP A 28 1.20 -1.19 -10.38
C ASP A 28 2.30 -2.01 -11.07
N THR A 29 3.06 -2.75 -10.27
CA THR A 29 4.18 -3.58 -10.73
C THR A 29 3.71 -4.69 -11.66
N ASN A 30 2.51 -5.22 -11.46
CA ASN A 30 1.98 -6.33 -12.27
C ASN A 30 1.48 -5.81 -13.63
N ALA A 31 0.86 -4.63 -13.66
CA ALA A 31 0.38 -4.01 -14.90
C ALA A 31 1.43 -3.15 -15.62
N MET A 32 2.63 -2.98 -15.04
CA MET A 32 3.67 -2.06 -15.52
C MET A 32 3.13 -0.63 -15.76
N LEU A 33 2.26 -0.19 -14.86
CA LEU A 33 1.55 1.08 -14.96
C LEU A 33 2.11 2.08 -13.95
N LYS A 34 2.25 3.34 -14.38
CA LYS A 34 2.60 4.47 -13.53
C LYS A 34 1.71 5.67 -13.83
N GLU A 35 1.08 6.20 -12.80
CA GLU A 35 0.15 7.32 -12.88
C GLU A 35 0.56 8.41 -11.91
N LYS A 36 0.42 9.67 -12.30
CA LYS A 36 0.51 10.81 -11.39
C LYS A 36 -0.86 11.05 -10.79
N LEU A 37 -0.93 11.22 -9.48
CA LEU A 37 -2.15 11.43 -8.72
C LEU A 37 -2.05 12.71 -7.88
N SER A 38 -3.19 13.34 -7.63
CA SER A 38 -3.41 14.29 -6.54
C SER A 38 -3.55 13.58 -5.19
N ALA A 39 -3.53 14.32 -4.09
CA ALA A 39 -3.72 13.75 -2.75
C ALA A 39 -5.10 13.08 -2.59
N GLU A 40 -6.13 13.66 -3.18
CA GLU A 40 -7.51 13.16 -3.15
C GLU A 40 -7.64 11.86 -3.94
N GLU A 41 -7.08 11.81 -5.15
CA GLU A 41 -7.03 10.58 -5.95
C GLU A 41 -6.24 9.48 -5.25
N VAL A 42 -5.16 9.83 -4.52
CA VAL A 42 -4.43 8.86 -3.69
C VAL A 42 -5.32 8.31 -2.57
N LYS A 43 -6.08 9.16 -1.87
CA LYS A 43 -6.99 8.74 -0.80
C LYS A 43 -8.06 7.79 -1.35
N GLU A 44 -8.63 8.09 -2.51
CA GLU A 44 -9.61 7.23 -3.17
C GLU A 44 -9.00 5.90 -3.61
N ARG A 45 -7.85 5.92 -4.30
CA ARG A 45 -7.14 4.72 -4.73
C ARG A 45 -6.78 3.81 -3.55
N LEU A 46 -6.34 4.38 -2.43
CA LEU A 46 -6.04 3.61 -1.22
C LEU A 46 -7.30 2.99 -0.60
N LYS A 47 -8.44 3.68 -0.61
CA LYS A 47 -9.72 3.11 -0.15
C LYS A 47 -10.12 1.89 -0.99
N ASP A 48 -10.00 2.00 -2.31
CA ASP A 48 -10.32 0.89 -3.23
C ASP A 48 -9.41 -0.31 -3.00
N ILE A 49 -8.11 -0.08 -2.82
CA ILE A 49 -7.14 -1.14 -2.51
C ILE A 49 -7.47 -1.80 -1.16
N LEU A 50 -7.81 -1.03 -0.14
CA LEU A 50 -8.19 -1.57 1.17
C LEU A 50 -9.46 -2.43 1.08
N LEU A 51 -10.43 -2.04 0.25
CA LEU A 51 -11.61 -2.87 -0.03
C LEU A 51 -11.21 -4.19 -0.71
N GLN A 52 -10.26 -4.17 -1.65
CA GLN A 52 -9.73 -5.40 -2.27
C GLN A 52 -9.05 -6.30 -1.24
N ILE A 53 -8.23 -5.74 -0.35
CA ILE A 53 -7.58 -6.50 0.74
C ILE A 53 -8.61 -7.13 1.67
N LYS A 54 -9.65 -6.38 2.08
CA LYS A 54 -10.76 -6.92 2.89
C LYS A 54 -11.44 -8.08 2.19
N ASN A 55 -11.65 -7.99 0.87
CA ASN A 55 -12.23 -9.07 0.09
C ASN A 55 -11.31 -10.30 0.00
N TRP A 56 -9.99 -10.12 -0.13
CA TRP A 56 -9.05 -11.25 -0.08
C TRP A 56 -9.12 -11.97 1.27
N LYS A 57 -9.11 -11.21 2.37
CA LYS A 57 -9.24 -11.76 3.73
C LYS A 57 -10.55 -12.51 3.95
N SER A 58 -11.66 -12.02 3.41
CA SER A 58 -12.96 -12.69 3.56
C SER A 58 -13.08 -13.97 2.72
N GLN A 59 -12.48 -14.00 1.53
CA GLN A 59 -12.53 -15.16 0.64
C GLN A 59 -11.54 -16.26 1.04
N MET A 60 -10.39 -15.90 1.62
CA MET A 60 -9.34 -16.83 2.01
C MET A 60 -9.50 -17.27 3.47
N LYS A 61 -10.29 -18.33 3.71
CA LYS A 61 -10.62 -18.84 5.07
C LYS A 61 -9.43 -19.13 5.98
N PHE A 62 -8.26 -19.43 5.41
CA PHE A 62 -7.04 -19.76 6.17
C PHE A 62 -6.12 -18.56 6.37
N LEU A 63 -6.44 -17.41 5.78
CA LEU A 63 -5.65 -16.20 5.92
C LEU A 63 -5.97 -15.54 7.26
N PRO A 64 -5.00 -15.37 8.17
CA PRO A 64 -5.24 -14.67 9.43
C PRO A 64 -5.72 -13.23 9.17
N ASN A 65 -6.73 -12.76 9.90
CA ASN A 65 -7.26 -11.40 9.75
C ASN A 65 -6.20 -10.31 10.00
N ASN A 66 -5.19 -10.62 10.82
CA ASN A 66 -4.06 -9.74 11.11
C ASN A 66 -2.92 -9.82 10.08
N THR A 67 -3.10 -10.55 8.97
CA THR A 67 -2.12 -10.56 7.88
C THR A 67 -1.91 -9.15 7.37
N VAL A 68 -0.64 -8.76 7.30
CA VAL A 68 -0.22 -7.42 6.90
C VAL A 68 -0.02 -7.39 5.38
N PHE A 69 -0.77 -6.53 4.71
CA PHE A 69 -0.58 -6.24 3.28
C PHE A 69 -0.07 -4.82 3.01
N VAL A 70 -0.30 -3.89 3.94
CA VAL A 70 0.03 -2.48 3.78
C VAL A 70 1.21 -2.12 4.67
N PHE A 71 2.23 -1.54 4.05
CA PHE A 71 3.42 -1.03 4.72
C PHE A 71 3.56 0.45 4.45
N VAL A 72 3.70 1.25 5.50
CA VAL A 72 3.70 2.72 5.42
C VAL A 72 5.03 3.28 5.92
N HIS A 73 5.59 4.24 5.17
CA HIS A 73 6.67 5.10 5.64
C HIS A 73 6.10 6.33 6.33
N GLU A 74 6.52 6.56 7.58
CA GLU A 74 6.04 7.63 8.46
C GLU A 74 4.51 7.65 8.68
N PRO A 75 3.93 6.68 9.43
CA PRO A 75 2.47 6.55 9.57
C PRO A 75 1.72 7.80 10.07
N SER A 76 2.36 8.67 10.86
CA SER A 76 1.77 9.93 11.34
C SER A 76 1.72 11.03 10.27
N ASP A 77 2.54 10.93 9.23
CA ASP A 77 2.60 11.83 8.08
C ASP A 77 2.97 10.98 6.86
N PRO A 78 2.02 10.17 6.34
CA PRO A 78 2.36 9.12 5.41
C PRO A 78 2.88 9.68 4.10
N LYS A 79 4.02 9.15 3.62
CA LYS A 79 4.69 9.62 2.38
C LYS A 79 4.87 8.54 1.33
N VAL A 80 4.89 7.27 1.77
CA VAL A 80 5.07 6.10 0.91
C VAL A 80 4.24 4.95 1.46
N PHE A 81 3.52 4.28 0.58
CA PHE A 81 2.81 3.03 0.80
C PHE A 81 3.40 1.97 -0.10
N LYS A 82 3.77 0.82 0.48
CA LYS A 82 4.04 -0.42 -0.24
C LYS A 82 2.92 -1.38 0.09
N ILE A 83 2.28 -1.91 -0.94
CA ILE A 83 1.12 -2.78 -0.77
C ILE A 83 1.36 -4.08 -1.52
N TYR A 84 1.20 -5.17 -0.80
CA TYR A 84 1.39 -6.52 -1.30
C TYR A 84 0.04 -7.18 -1.57
N ASP A 85 0.04 -8.17 -2.45
CA ASP A 85 -1.13 -9.01 -2.68
C ASP A 85 -0.93 -10.41 -2.14
N THR A 86 -1.90 -11.28 -2.38
CA THR A 86 -1.88 -12.65 -1.87
C THR A 86 -0.78 -13.52 -2.47
N SER A 87 -0.19 -13.13 -3.61
CA SER A 87 0.97 -13.83 -4.19
C SER A 87 2.23 -13.68 -3.34
N SER A 88 2.29 -12.62 -2.51
CA SER A 88 3.39 -12.40 -1.57
C SER A 88 3.42 -13.34 -0.37
N LEU A 89 2.35 -14.11 -0.15
CA LEU A 89 2.22 -15.03 0.98
C LEU A 89 2.93 -16.38 0.77
N GLY A 90 3.49 -16.62 -0.42
CA GLY A 90 4.24 -17.84 -0.73
C GLY A 90 5.61 -17.90 -0.01
N CYS A 91 6.10 -19.12 0.25
CA CYS A 91 7.44 -19.40 0.80
C CYS A 91 8.55 -19.13 -0.24
N SER A 92 8.67 -17.89 -0.70
CA SER A 92 9.78 -17.46 -1.53
C SER A 92 10.99 -17.11 -0.66
N SER A 93 12.19 -17.50 -1.09
CA SER A 93 13.47 -17.11 -0.47
C SER A 93 13.80 -15.62 -0.67
N SER A 94 13.05 -14.92 -1.52
CA SER A 94 13.09 -13.47 -1.70
C SER A 94 11.72 -12.86 -1.36
N LEU A 95 11.73 -11.70 -0.71
CA LEU A 95 10.51 -10.89 -0.57
C LEU A 95 9.99 -10.57 -1.97
N SER A 96 8.78 -11.06 -2.29
CA SER A 96 8.08 -10.67 -3.51
C SER A 96 8.06 -9.14 -3.62
N PRO A 97 8.21 -8.54 -4.81
CA PRO A 97 8.07 -7.09 -4.94
C PRO A 97 6.66 -6.65 -4.50
N PRO A 98 6.50 -5.42 -3.99
CA PRO A 98 5.16 -4.86 -3.75
C PRO A 98 4.36 -4.85 -5.05
N ARG A 99 3.08 -5.24 -4.99
CA ARG A 99 2.17 -5.12 -6.13
C ARG A 99 1.93 -3.66 -6.46
N TRP A 100 1.58 -2.88 -5.44
CA TRP A 100 1.33 -1.45 -5.60
C TRP A 100 2.30 -0.62 -4.77
N LYS A 101 2.70 0.51 -5.34
CA LYS A 101 3.45 1.55 -4.64
C LYS A 101 2.70 2.85 -4.81
N ILE A 102 2.50 3.57 -3.72
CA ILE A 102 1.95 4.93 -3.75
C ILE A 102 2.89 5.84 -2.99
N TYR A 103 3.35 6.92 -3.59
CA TYR A 103 4.43 7.70 -3.01
C TYR A 103 4.50 9.13 -3.50
N ARG A 104 5.05 10.02 -2.68
CA ARG A 104 5.40 11.39 -3.11
C ARG A 104 6.62 11.34 -4.03
N LYS A 105 6.63 12.18 -5.06
CA LYS A 105 7.72 12.29 -6.06
C LYS A 105 9.13 12.29 -5.47
N GLU A 106 9.34 12.96 -4.34
CA GLU A 106 10.62 13.04 -3.63
C GLU A 106 11.19 11.68 -3.17
N TYR A 107 10.35 10.64 -3.14
CA TYR A 107 10.73 9.28 -2.74
C TYR A 107 10.92 8.32 -3.91
N GLU A 108 10.69 8.73 -5.16
CA GLU A 108 10.70 7.86 -6.36
C GLU A 108 11.91 6.91 -6.42
N HIS A 109 13.12 7.41 -6.16
CA HIS A 109 14.36 6.63 -6.21
C HIS A 109 14.69 5.84 -4.93
N GLN A 110 13.85 5.94 -3.91
CA GLN A 110 14.06 5.30 -2.61
C GLN A 110 13.15 4.08 -2.42
N ILE A 111 12.17 3.87 -3.29
CA ILE A 111 11.12 2.85 -3.15
C ILE A 111 11.53 1.56 -3.90
N THR A 112 12.65 0.99 -3.47
CA THR A 112 13.08 -0.38 -3.78
C THR A 112 12.51 -1.32 -2.75
#